data_AF-X1N7R9-F1
#
_entry.id   AF-X1N7R9-F1
#
_cell.length_a   1.000
_cell.length_b   1.000
_cell.length_c   1.000
_cell.angle_alpha   90.00
_cell.angle_beta   90.00
_cell.angle_gamma   90.00
#
_symmetry.space_group_name_H-M   'P 1'
#
loop_
_entity.id
_entity.type
_entity.pdbx_description
1 polymer ?
#
loop_
_entity_poly.entity_id
_entity_poly.type
_entity_poly.pdbx_seq_one_letter_code
_entity_poly.pdbx_strand_id
1 'polypeptide(L)'
;RIDMKLVNAQQARRILDRLVGYELSPFLWKKVVRGLSAGRVQSVTVRLIVDREREIKDFKPEEYWSIEAKLQKQNQKDEFIARLIKKGEKAIPKLGIKTKEEAEKLLRNLEGAAYKIIDIVSKEVKRHPAPPFTTSTLQQEAVKKL
;
A
#
# COMPACT_ATOMS: atom_id res chain seq x y z
N ARG A 1 -29.70 14.67 -33.51
CA ARG A 1 -30.60 15.10 -32.41
C ARG A 1 -29.74 15.33 -31.17
N ILE A 2 -29.86 16.45 -30.46
CA ILE A 2 -29.04 16.77 -29.28
C ILE A 2 -29.69 16.14 -28.04
N ASP A 3 -28.88 15.50 -27.18
CA ASP A 3 -29.34 14.99 -25.88
C ASP A 3 -29.27 16.10 -24.82
N MET A 4 -30.44 16.68 -24.52
CA MET A 4 -30.56 17.75 -23.53
C MET A 4 -30.26 17.29 -22.10
N LYS A 5 -30.36 16.00 -21.77
CA LYS A 5 -30.03 15.52 -20.42
C LYS A 5 -28.53 15.66 -20.14
N LEU A 6 -27.70 15.31 -21.12
CA LEU A 6 -26.24 15.47 -21.00
C LEU A 6 -25.83 16.94 -20.92
N VAL A 7 -26.47 17.81 -21.70
CA VAL A 7 -26.25 19.26 -21.66
C VAL A 7 -26.58 19.82 -20.27
N ASN A 8 -27.77 19.49 -19.76
CA ASN A 8 -28.21 19.97 -18.44
C ASN A 8 -27.33 19.44 -17.30
N ALA A 9 -26.85 18.19 -17.39
CA ALA A 9 -25.93 17.63 -16.40
C ALA A 9 -24.59 18.38 -16.37
N GLN A 10 -24.04 18.73 -17.54
CA GLN A 10 -22.80 19.51 -17.63
C GLN A 10 -22.99 20.93 -17.08
N GLN A 11 -24.10 21.59 -17.42
CA GLN A 11 -24.42 22.92 -16.93
C GLN A 11 -24.61 22.94 -15.41
N ALA A 12 -25.32 21.97 -14.86
CA ALA A 12 -25.51 21.83 -13.42
C ALA A 12 -24.17 21.69 -12.68
N ARG A 13 -23.25 20.86 -13.19
CA ARG A 13 -21.90 20.73 -12.64
C ARG A 13 -21.14 22.05 -12.66
N ARG A 14 -21.18 22.77 -13.78
CA ARG A 14 -20.52 24.08 -13.92
C ARG A 14 -21.07 25.10 -12.91
N ILE A 15 -22.38 25.16 -12.73
CA ILE A 15 -23.00 26.04 -11.74
C ILE A 15 -22.59 25.66 -10.32
N LEU A 16 -22.61 24.37 -9.98
CA LEU A 16 -22.21 23.88 -8.67
C LEU A 16 -20.76 24.23 -8.33
N ASP A 17 -19.83 23.95 -9.24
CA ASP A 17 -18.41 24.24 -9.03
C ASP A 17 -18.17 25.76 -8.91
N ARG A 18 -18.97 26.58 -9.61
CA ARG A 18 -18.95 28.05 -9.52
C ARG A 18 -19.44 28.58 -8.17
N LEU A 19 -20.55 28.03 -7.65
CA LEU A 19 -21.08 28.41 -6.33
C LEU A 19 -20.06 28.13 -5.23
N VAL A 20 -19.46 26.93 -5.23
CA VAL A 20 -18.41 26.57 -4.25
C VAL A 20 -17.21 27.52 -4.36
N GLY A 21 -16.73 27.78 -5.57
CA GLY A 21 -15.59 28.66 -5.80
C GLY A 21 -15.82 30.10 -5.30
N TYR A 22 -16.94 30.72 -5.67
CA TYR A 22 -17.20 32.12 -5.32
C TYR A 22 -17.58 32.33 -3.85
N GLU A 23 -18.30 31.40 -3.23
CA GLU A 23 -18.72 31.55 -1.83
C GLU A 23 -17.58 31.24 -0.85
N LEU A 24 -16.81 30.18 -1.09
CA LEU A 24 -15.80 29.72 -0.12
C LEU A 24 -14.42 30.35 -0.30
N SER A 25 -14.02 30.76 -1.51
CA SER A 25 -12.67 31.35 -1.70
C SER A 25 -12.47 32.66 -0.91
N PRO A 26 -13.44 33.62 -0.87
CA PRO A 26 -13.30 34.81 -0.04
C PRO A 26 -13.18 34.50 1.46
N PHE A 27 -13.83 33.44 1.92
CA PHE A 27 -13.69 32.97 3.30
C PHE A 27 -12.27 32.46 3.58
N LEU A 28 -11.70 31.65 2.67
CA LEU A 28 -10.33 31.17 2.78
C LEU A 28 -9.31 32.33 2.79
N TRP A 29 -9.54 33.39 2.02
CA TRP A 29 -8.67 34.57 2.04
C TRP A 29 -8.66 35.30 3.37
N LYS A 30 -9.81 35.35 4.05
CA LYS A 30 -9.95 35.99 5.36
C LYS A 30 -9.36 35.13 6.49
N LYS A 31 -9.39 33.80 6.38
CA LYS A 31 -9.05 32.88 7.47
C LYS A 31 -7.71 32.17 7.32
N VAL A 32 -7.17 32.06 6.11
CA VAL A 32 -5.94 31.31 5.82
C VAL A 32 -4.93 32.21 5.12
N VAL A 33 -5.01 32.35 3.80
CA VAL A 33 -4.09 33.15 2.97
C VAL A 33 -4.84 33.69 1.75
N ARG A 34 -4.56 34.95 1.37
CA ARG A 34 -5.11 35.56 0.15
C ARG A 34 -4.64 34.82 -1.10
N GLY A 35 -5.52 34.61 -2.06
CA GLY A 35 -5.21 33.94 -3.33
C GLY A 35 -5.48 32.42 -3.34
N LEU A 36 -5.90 31.83 -2.21
CA LEU A 36 -6.35 30.44 -2.18
C LEU A 36 -7.68 30.25 -2.91
N SER A 37 -7.85 29.11 -3.57
CA SER A 37 -9.11 28.74 -4.22
C SER A 37 -9.77 27.58 -3.48
N ALA A 38 -11.09 27.68 -3.30
CA ALA A 38 -11.91 26.57 -2.85
C ALA A 38 -12.39 25.77 -4.06
N GLY A 39 -12.18 24.45 -4.03
CA GLY A 39 -12.60 23.56 -5.11
C GLY A 39 -13.30 22.34 -4.55
N ARG A 40 -14.56 22.11 -4.96
CA ARG A 40 -15.40 21.03 -4.42
C ARG A 40 -14.73 19.66 -4.46
N VAL A 41 -14.06 19.34 -5.58
CA VAL A 41 -13.34 18.07 -5.76
C VAL A 41 -11.89 18.18 -5.30
N GLN A 42 -11.22 19.30 -5.61
CA GLN A 42 -9.80 19.50 -5.29
C GLN A 42 -9.54 19.47 -3.78
N SER A 43 -10.39 20.11 -2.96
CA SER A 43 -10.24 20.13 -1.51
C SER A 43 -10.37 18.73 -0.90
N VAL A 44 -11.22 17.86 -1.46
CA VAL A 44 -11.32 16.45 -1.04
C VAL A 44 -10.07 15.68 -1.43
N THR A 45 -9.53 15.89 -2.64
CA THR A 45 -8.27 15.26 -3.06
C THR A 45 -7.10 15.68 -2.17
N VAL A 46 -6.98 16.96 -1.86
CA VAL A 46 -5.95 17.48 -0.94
C VAL A 46 -6.12 16.86 0.44
N ARG A 47 -7.37 16.72 0.93
CA ARG A 47 -7.65 16.04 2.20
C ARG A 47 -7.13 14.60 2.22
N LEU A 48 -7.32 13.82 1.16
CA LEU A 48 -6.81 12.44 1.10
C LEU A 48 -5.28 12.39 1.28
N ILE A 49 -4.55 13.35 0.69
CA ILE A 49 -3.10 13.45 0.83
C ILE A 49 -2.72 13.86 2.26
N VAL A 50 -3.40 14.88 2.81
CA VAL A 50 -3.14 15.36 4.18
C VAL A 50 -3.45 14.28 5.22
N ASP A 51 -4.52 13.52 5.04
CA ASP A 51 -4.89 12.44 5.95
C ASP A 51 -3.83 11.32 5.92
N ARG A 52 -3.32 10.94 4.74
CA ARG A 52 -2.17 10.01 4.63
C ARG A 52 -0.90 10.57 5.27
N GLU A 53 -0.62 11.86 5.11
CA GLU A 53 0.56 12.49 5.72
C GLU A 53 0.45 12.49 7.25
N ARG A 54 -0.75 12.68 7.80
CA ARG A 54 -1.00 12.53 9.24
C ARG A 54 -0.78 11.11 9.71
N GLU A 55 -1.29 10.10 8.99
CA GLU A 55 -1.01 8.69 9.29
C GLU A 55 0.49 8.40 9.35
N ILE A 56 1.28 8.97 8.42
CA ILE A 56 2.74 8.81 8.39
C ILE A 56 3.40 9.51 9.59
N LYS A 57 2.96 10.71 9.97
CA LYS A 57 3.50 11.44 11.12
C LYS A 57 3.15 10.79 12.46
N ASP A 58 1.96 10.20 12.55
CA ASP A 58 1.48 9.51 13.74
C ASP A 58 1.99 8.06 13.82
N PHE A 59 2.62 7.56 12.76
CA PHE A 59 3.20 6.23 12.72
C PHE A 59 4.37 6.12 13.71
N LYS A 60 4.26 5.19 14.65
CA LYS A 60 5.32 4.83 15.61
C LYS A 60 6.01 3.56 15.11
N PRO A 61 7.25 3.64 14.59
CA PRO A 61 7.97 2.47 14.15
C PRO A 61 8.20 1.51 15.31
N GLU A 62 7.86 0.23 15.11
CA GLU A 62 8.20 -0.84 16.04
C GLU A 62 9.37 -1.64 15.47
N GLU A 63 10.40 -1.86 16.27
CA GLU A 63 11.52 -2.72 15.91
C GLU A 63 11.06 -4.18 15.85
N TYR A 64 11.48 -4.87 14.79
CA TYR A 64 11.27 -6.29 14.66
C TYR A 64 12.43 -6.94 13.90
N TRP A 65 12.63 -8.23 14.16
CA TRP A 65 13.66 -9.03 13.56
C TRP A 65 13.05 -10.19 12.76
N SER A 66 13.72 -10.56 11.67
CA SER A 66 13.42 -11.76 10.90
C SER A 66 14.66 -12.62 10.79
N ILE A 67 14.49 -13.93 10.94
CA ILE A 67 15.58 -14.90 10.79
C ILE A 67 15.41 -15.60 9.45
N GLU A 68 16.44 -15.50 8.62
CA GLU A 68 16.51 -16.14 7.31
C GLU A 68 17.64 -17.18 7.32
N ALA A 69 17.39 -18.35 6.72
CA ALA A 69 18.35 -19.41 6.54
C ALA A 69 18.56 -19.65 5.05
N LYS A 70 19.83 -19.64 4.62
CA LYS A 70 20.22 -20.03 3.27
C LYS A 70 20.40 -21.54 3.25
N LEU A 71 19.52 -22.25 2.55
CA LEU A 71 19.47 -23.71 2.51
C LEU A 71 19.79 -24.21 1.12
N GLN A 72 20.41 -25.39 1.07
CA GLN A 72 20.79 -26.08 -0.16
C GLN A 72 20.38 -27.54 -0.04
N LYS A 73 19.85 -28.12 -1.11
CA LYS A 73 19.52 -29.55 -1.12
C LYS A 73 20.82 -30.35 -1.22
N GLN A 74 20.91 -31.42 -0.42
CA GLN A 74 22.05 -32.34 -0.46
C GLN A 74 22.18 -32.89 -1.89
N ASN A 75 23.31 -32.61 -2.56
CA ASN A 75 23.64 -32.95 -3.95
C ASN A 75 23.06 -32.05 -5.08
N GLN A 76 22.50 -30.87 -4.78
CA GLN A 76 22.19 -29.85 -5.81
C GLN A 76 22.84 -28.52 -5.45
N LYS A 77 23.21 -27.72 -6.45
CA LYS A 77 23.78 -26.36 -6.24
C LYS A 77 22.72 -25.29 -6.01
N ASP A 78 21.44 -25.63 -6.10
CA ASP A 78 20.36 -24.67 -5.97
C ASP A 78 20.15 -24.30 -4.50
N GLU A 79 20.39 -23.03 -4.22
CA GLU A 79 20.19 -22.42 -2.91
C GLU A 79 18.84 -21.70 -2.87
N PHE A 80 18.19 -21.75 -1.72
CA PHE A 80 16.97 -20.98 -1.47
C PHE A 80 17.00 -20.39 -0.06
N ILE A 81 16.24 -19.30 0.12
CA ILE A 81 16.11 -18.63 1.41
C ILE A 81 14.83 -19.12 2.08
N ALA A 82 14.97 -19.66 3.28
CA ALA A 82 13.86 -20.00 4.16
C ALA A 82 13.74 -18.97 5.29
N ARG A 83 12.51 -18.60 5.65
CA ARG A 83 12.23 -17.70 6.78
C ARG A 83 11.69 -18.48 7.96
N LEU A 84 12.10 -18.12 9.17
CA LEU A 84 11.53 -18.68 10.39
C LEU A 84 10.07 -18.23 10.56
N ILE A 85 9.14 -19.19 10.57
CA ILE A 85 7.69 -18.93 10.70
C ILE A 85 7.08 -19.48 11.99
N LYS A 86 7.75 -20.42 12.67
CA LYS A 86 7.25 -21.10 13.88
C LYS A 86 8.41 -21.47 14.81
N LYS A 87 8.16 -21.42 16.12
CA LYS A 87 9.04 -21.96 17.17
C LYS A 87 8.25 -23.00 17.97
N GLY A 88 8.56 -24.27 17.77
CA GLY A 88 7.71 -25.36 18.27
C GLY A 88 6.30 -25.26 17.68
N GLU A 89 5.29 -25.25 18.55
CA GLU A 89 3.88 -25.10 18.13
C GLU A 89 3.45 -23.63 17.94
N LYS A 90 4.25 -22.66 18.43
CA LYS A 90 3.89 -21.25 18.36
C LYS A 90 4.27 -20.65 17.00
N ALA A 91 3.27 -20.14 16.28
CA ALA A 91 3.49 -19.36 15.08
C ALA A 91 4.10 -17.99 15.42
N ILE A 92 5.17 -17.64 14.73
CA ILE A 92 5.80 -16.33 14.85
C ILE A 92 5.20 -15.45 13.74
N PRO A 93 4.42 -14.41 14.08
CA PRO A 93 3.94 -13.47 13.09
C PRO A 93 5.13 -12.69 12.50
N LYS A 94 4.92 -12.02 11.36
CA LYS A 94 5.99 -11.29 10.64
C LYS A 94 6.73 -10.26 11.52
N LEU A 95 6.05 -9.71 12.53
CA LEU A 95 6.56 -8.74 13.52
C LEU A 95 6.74 -9.36 14.92
N GLY A 96 6.88 -10.69 14.99
CA GLY A 96 6.81 -11.44 16.26
C GLY A 96 8.07 -11.38 17.11
N ILE A 97 9.25 -11.19 16.49
CA ILE A 97 10.53 -11.10 17.20
C ILE A 97 10.82 -9.61 17.40
N LYS A 98 10.68 -9.13 18.64
CA LYS A 98 10.72 -7.68 18.93
C LYS A 98 12.09 -7.15 19.32
N THR A 99 12.99 -8.02 19.80
CA THR A 99 14.30 -7.58 20.28
C THR A 99 15.44 -8.38 19.66
N LYS A 100 16.62 -7.75 19.62
CA LYS A 100 17.85 -8.36 19.12
C LYS A 100 18.26 -9.57 19.96
N GLU A 101 18.10 -9.53 21.28
CA GLU A 101 18.49 -10.63 22.16
C GLU A 101 17.62 -11.88 21.92
N GLU A 102 16.32 -11.69 21.63
CA GLU A 102 15.44 -12.79 21.24
C GLU A 102 15.86 -13.39 19.90
N ALA A 103 16.18 -12.54 18.92
CA ALA A 103 16.67 -12.97 17.61
C ALA A 103 17.98 -13.76 17.72
N GLU A 104 18.95 -13.27 18.51
CA GLU A 104 20.24 -13.95 18.71
C GLU A 104 20.09 -15.28 19.45
N LYS A 105 19.21 -15.36 20.45
CA LYS A 105 18.90 -16.64 21.14
C LYS A 105 18.33 -17.67 20.17
N LEU A 106 17.44 -17.24 19.27
CA LEU A 106 16.89 -18.12 18.24
C LEU A 106 17.96 -18.53 17.23
N LEU A 107 18.80 -17.61 16.80
CA LEU A 107 19.89 -17.87 15.86
C LEU A 107 20.86 -18.93 16.41
N ARG A 108 21.29 -18.80 17.68
CA ARG A 108 22.16 -19.79 18.34
C ARG A 108 21.54 -21.18 18.43
N ASN A 109 20.21 -21.28 18.61
CA ASN A 109 19.52 -22.57 18.65
C ASN A 109 19.40 -23.23 17.26
N LEU A 110 19.44 -22.42 16.20
CA LEU A 110 19.33 -22.88 14.81
C LEU A 110 20.69 -23.11 14.15
N GLU A 111 21.76 -22.57 14.75
CA GLU A 111 23.13 -22.76 14.32
C GLU A 111 23.57 -24.22 14.52
N GLY A 112 23.95 -24.90 13.44
CA GLY A 112 24.29 -26.33 13.47
C GLY A 112 23.09 -27.28 13.50
N ALA A 113 21.84 -26.78 13.43
CA ALA A 113 20.66 -27.63 13.35
C ALA A 113 20.55 -28.34 11.99
N ALA A 114 20.04 -29.57 12.00
CA ALA A 114 19.71 -30.29 10.77
C ALA A 114 18.34 -29.85 10.24
N TYR A 115 18.28 -29.36 9.00
CA TYR A 115 17.05 -28.93 8.37
C TYR A 115 16.41 -30.08 7.58
N LYS A 116 15.11 -30.31 7.83
CA LYS A 116 14.30 -31.30 7.11
C LYS A 116 13.07 -30.63 6.52
N ILE A 117 12.68 -31.06 5.32
CA ILE A 117 11.41 -30.69 4.71
C ILE A 117 10.29 -31.48 5.39
N ILE A 118 9.33 -30.77 5.98
CA ILE A 118 8.17 -31.35 6.66
C ILE A 118 6.99 -31.51 5.70
N ASP A 119 6.79 -30.55 4.80
CA ASP A 119 5.67 -30.51 3.88
C ASP A 119 6.06 -29.80 2.57
N ILE A 120 5.51 -30.25 1.45
CA ILE A 120 5.67 -29.63 0.12
C ILE A 120 4.28 -29.52 -0.50
N VAL A 121 3.81 -28.28 -0.64
CA VAL A 121 2.52 -27.99 -1.26
C VAL A 121 2.75 -27.39 -2.64
N SER A 122 2.36 -28.14 -3.68
CA SER A 122 2.29 -27.64 -5.04
C SER A 122 0.85 -27.29 -5.39
N LYS A 123 0.61 -26.07 -5.87
CA LYS A 123 -0.71 -25.61 -6.31
C LYS A 123 -0.57 -24.90 -7.65
N GLU A 124 -1.43 -25.28 -8.58
CA GLU A 124 -1.54 -24.60 -9.86
C GLU A 124 -2.35 -23.31 -9.66
N VAL A 125 -1.77 -22.17 -10.06
CA VAL A 125 -2.44 -20.86 -9.97
C VAL A 125 -2.70 -20.35 -11.38
N LYS A 126 -3.97 -20.27 -11.76
CA LYS A 126 -4.38 -19.65 -13.03
C LYS A 126 -4.43 -18.14 -12.87
N ARG A 127 -3.74 -17.42 -13.76
CA ARG A 127 -3.78 -15.95 -13.82
C ARG A 127 -4.53 -15.52 -15.08
N HIS A 128 -5.62 -14.80 -14.91
CA HIS A 128 -6.36 -14.21 -16.02
C HIS A 128 -5.71 -12.91 -16.48
N PRO A 129 -5.79 -12.58 -17.79
CA PRO A 129 -5.32 -11.31 -18.30
C PRO A 129 -6.13 -10.15 -17.67
N ALA A 130 -5.47 -8.99 -17.56
CA ALA A 130 -6.14 -7.79 -17.12
C ALA A 130 -7.20 -7.34 -18.15
N PRO A 131 -8.30 -6.69 -17.72
CA PRO A 131 -9.28 -6.14 -18.64
C PRO A 131 -8.67 -5.02 -19.51
N PRO A 132 -9.31 -4.67 -20.64
CA PRO A 132 -8.92 -3.51 -21.44
C PRO A 132 -8.89 -2.22 -20.61
N PHE A 133 -8.08 -1.26 -21.04
CA PHE A 133 -7.93 -0.02 -20.30
C PHE A 133 -9.21 0.82 -20.28
N THR A 134 -9.55 1.28 -19.08
CA THR A 134 -10.34 2.48 -18.82
C THR A 134 -9.42 3.69 -18.61
N THR A 135 -9.97 4.90 -18.58
CA THR A 135 -9.20 6.13 -18.33
C THR A 135 -8.36 6.04 -17.04
N SER A 136 -8.93 5.53 -15.95
CA SER A 136 -8.21 5.43 -14.67
C SER A 136 -7.09 4.40 -14.71
N THR A 137 -7.35 3.22 -15.26
CA THR A 137 -6.33 2.15 -15.35
C THR A 137 -5.20 2.51 -16.32
N LEU A 138 -5.52 3.24 -17.41
CA LEU A 138 -4.51 3.75 -18.34
C LEU A 138 -3.58 4.75 -17.64
N GLN A 139 -4.16 5.72 -16.91
CA GLN A 139 -3.37 6.71 -16.17
C GLN A 139 -2.48 6.05 -15.11
N GLN A 140 -2.99 5.06 -14.37
CA GLN A 140 -2.22 4.33 -13.37
C GLN A 140 -1.06 3.54 -14.00
N GLU A 141 -1.32 2.81 -15.09
CA GLU A 141 -0.28 2.01 -15.75
C GLU A 141 0.75 2.87 -16.48
N ALA A 142 0.35 4.02 -17.04
CA ALA A 142 1.28 4.98 -17.63
C ALA A 142 2.25 5.51 -16.56
N VAL A 143 1.76 5.99 -15.41
CA VAL A 143 2.63 6.47 -14.31
C VAL A 143 3.56 5.37 -13.77
N LYS A 144 3.12 4.11 -13.81
CA LYS A 144 3.90 2.98 -13.28
C LYS A 144 5.00 2.50 -14.23
N LYS A 145 4.83 2.65 -15.55
CA LYS A 145 5.68 1.99 -16.56
C LYS A 145 6.43 2.93 -17.50
N LEU A 146 5.94 4.16 -17.70
CA LEU A 146 6.54 5.17 -18.57
C LEU A 146 7.21 6.25 -17.72
#